data_AF-A0A7X7ICI8-F1
#
_entry.id   AF-A0A7X7ICI8-F1
#
_cell.length_a   1.000
_cell.length_b   1.000
_cell.length_c   1.000
_cell.angle_alpha   90.00
_cell.angle_beta   90.00
_cell.angle_gamma   90.00
#
_symmetry.space_group_name_H-M   'P 1'
#
loop_
_entity.id
_entity.type
_entity.pdbx_description
1 polymer ?
#
loop_
_entity_poly.entity_id
_entity_poly.type
_entity_poly.pdbx_seq_one_letter_code
_entity_poly.pdbx_strand_id
1 'polypeptide(L)'
;MADPWYVSLFKNYAHHYDNESFTQGTIGECDFIEQELGCDKSLKVLDVGCGTGRHTIELSKRGYSVTGIDLSEAQLRRAKEKAEQENLNIQFLQADARNLDFESRFDAAIMLCEGGFCLMETDEENEAILTSIARSLKDDALLIFTALNGLFALTHPLAEFYENVEDAGSVCAQNHFDAISMRDENTTTFIDDDLEKHTIHSTERFYVPSEIQTMLGRLGFSSVEFFGATLGSFSREKELSSDDFEMLVVAKRKLGNDALLGLYTQSLQSDLTQRGYRLVISLFNELHAELQLRFVQAKIIALYQGYLDMSYIALVPKAFEPLGLKLAVVYLHRENSFEFWLATRNRSLQDIWREKLRPRVQQPYQLVEKGRGVDAIVSTVFEHPVSFENQIRLIAQLCDTLQVMLSYVEELLQ
;
A
#
# COMPACT_ATOMS: atom_id res chain seq x y z
N MET A 1 2.45 -0.32 -21.19
CA MET A 1 3.49 -1.11 -20.51
C MET A 1 3.09 -2.56 -20.61
N ALA A 2 4.04 -3.50 -20.57
CA ALA A 2 3.71 -4.91 -20.39
C ALA A 2 3.10 -5.09 -18.99
N ASP A 3 2.19 -6.04 -18.83
CA ASP A 3 1.64 -6.41 -17.52
C ASP A 3 2.77 -7.00 -16.65
N PRO A 4 2.78 -6.77 -15.32
CA PRO A 4 3.70 -7.47 -14.42
C PRO A 4 3.59 -9.00 -14.58
N TRP A 5 4.66 -9.71 -14.26
CA TRP A 5 4.75 -11.16 -14.50
C TRP A 5 3.64 -11.94 -13.80
N TYR A 6 3.32 -11.59 -12.55
CA TYR A 6 2.28 -12.26 -11.76
C TYR A 6 0.88 -12.00 -12.30
N VAL A 7 0.63 -10.82 -12.91
CA VAL A 7 -0.63 -10.54 -13.62
C VAL A 7 -0.74 -11.43 -14.86
N SER A 8 0.36 -11.56 -15.60
CA SER A 8 0.41 -12.38 -16.82
C SER A 8 0.21 -13.86 -16.51
N LEU A 9 0.88 -14.39 -15.48
CA LEU A 9 0.78 -15.78 -15.03
C LEU A 9 -0.67 -16.12 -14.66
N PHE A 10 -1.28 -15.35 -13.76
CA PHE A 10 -2.59 -15.69 -13.19
C PHE A 10 -3.79 -15.23 -14.02
N LYS A 11 -3.58 -14.72 -15.24
CA LYS A 11 -4.64 -14.23 -16.13
C LYS A 11 -5.56 -15.35 -16.64
N ASN A 12 -4.99 -16.53 -16.91
CA ASN A 12 -5.68 -17.68 -17.51
C ASN A 12 -5.15 -19.01 -16.96
N TYR A 13 -4.97 -19.11 -15.65
CA TYR A 13 -4.31 -20.27 -15.03
C TYR A 13 -5.14 -20.89 -13.90
N ALA A 14 -6.42 -20.53 -13.76
CA ALA A 14 -7.20 -20.89 -12.57
C ALA A 14 -7.54 -22.39 -12.50
N HIS A 15 -7.74 -23.06 -13.64
CA HIS A 15 -8.01 -24.51 -13.65
C HIS A 15 -6.73 -25.33 -13.50
N HIS A 16 -5.63 -24.96 -14.16
CA HIS A 16 -4.33 -25.60 -13.94
C HIS A 16 -3.85 -25.39 -12.51
N TYR A 17 -4.02 -24.19 -11.95
CA TYR A 17 -3.63 -23.86 -10.57
C TYR A 17 -4.23 -24.81 -9.53
N ASP A 18 -5.50 -25.19 -9.65
CA ASP A 18 -6.16 -26.14 -8.73
C ASP A 18 -5.47 -27.53 -8.68
N ASN A 19 -4.62 -27.86 -9.67
CA ASN A 19 -3.89 -29.13 -9.73
C ASN A 19 -2.43 -29.02 -9.27
N GLU A 20 -1.95 -27.82 -8.94
CA GLU A 20 -0.55 -27.62 -8.54
C GLU A 20 -0.24 -28.27 -7.20
N SER A 21 1.01 -28.68 -7.04
CA SER A 21 1.51 -29.41 -5.88
C SER A 21 1.25 -28.64 -4.57
N PHE A 22 1.51 -27.34 -4.58
CA PHE A 22 1.33 -26.42 -3.44
C PHE A 22 -0.14 -26.05 -3.14
N THR A 23 -1.11 -26.49 -3.94
CA THR A 23 -2.54 -26.29 -3.62
C THR A 23 -3.14 -27.41 -2.79
N GLN A 24 -2.39 -28.49 -2.56
CA GLN A 24 -2.82 -29.63 -1.75
C GLN A 24 -2.75 -29.33 -0.24
N GLY A 25 -3.40 -30.14 0.60
CA GLY A 25 -3.26 -30.05 2.06
C GLY A 25 -4.17 -29.06 2.80
N THR A 26 -5.12 -28.41 2.12
CA THR A 26 -5.97 -27.35 2.70
C THR A 26 -6.59 -27.66 4.06
N ILE A 27 -7.03 -28.91 4.29
CA ILE A 27 -7.67 -29.30 5.56
C ILE A 27 -6.73 -29.10 6.76
N GLY A 28 -5.49 -29.60 6.69
CA GLY A 28 -4.56 -29.49 7.82
C GLY A 28 -4.06 -28.06 8.05
N GLU A 29 -3.95 -27.27 6.97
CA GLU A 29 -3.67 -25.83 7.07
C GLU A 29 -4.82 -25.09 7.77
N CYS A 30 -6.07 -25.39 7.39
CA CYS A 30 -7.24 -24.81 8.05
C CYS A 30 -7.42 -25.31 9.48
N ASP A 31 -7.03 -26.54 9.82
CA ASP A 31 -7.01 -27.05 11.19
C ASP A 31 -6.08 -26.21 12.07
N PHE A 32 -4.87 -25.90 11.57
CA PHE A 32 -3.93 -25.02 12.24
C PHE A 32 -4.51 -23.61 12.43
N ILE A 33 -5.03 -23.01 11.36
CA ILE A 33 -5.62 -21.65 11.42
C ILE A 33 -6.78 -21.61 12.44
N GLU A 34 -7.66 -22.60 12.43
CA GLU A 34 -8.79 -22.70 13.35
C GLU A 34 -8.36 -22.79 14.82
N GLN A 35 -7.27 -23.52 15.10
CA GLN A 35 -6.67 -23.57 16.43
C GLN A 35 -6.09 -22.20 16.85
N GLU A 36 -5.38 -21.51 15.95
CA GLU A 36 -4.84 -20.17 16.21
C GLU A 36 -5.94 -19.13 16.45
N LEU A 37 -7.08 -19.28 15.79
CA LEU A 37 -8.29 -18.47 16.01
C LEU A 37 -9.07 -18.88 17.26
N GLY A 38 -8.58 -19.84 18.05
CA GLY A 38 -9.23 -20.33 19.26
C GLY A 38 -10.61 -20.95 19.00
N CYS A 39 -10.86 -21.44 17.79
CA CYS A 39 -12.15 -21.93 17.31
C CYS A 39 -13.31 -20.90 17.41
N ASP A 40 -13.01 -19.61 17.58
CA ASP A 40 -14.03 -18.57 17.73
C ASP A 40 -14.61 -18.16 16.38
N LYS A 41 -15.83 -18.62 16.09
CA LYS A 41 -16.55 -18.37 14.84
C LYS A 41 -17.07 -16.94 14.68
N SER A 42 -16.99 -16.13 15.75
CA SER A 42 -17.39 -14.73 15.68
C SER A 42 -16.34 -13.84 14.99
N LEU A 43 -15.11 -14.34 14.84
CA LEU A 43 -14.00 -13.62 14.22
C LEU A 43 -14.20 -13.46 12.71
N LYS A 44 -13.85 -12.28 12.20
CA LYS A 44 -13.82 -12.00 10.76
C LYS A 44 -12.42 -12.20 10.21
N VAL A 45 -12.30 -13.02 9.17
CA VAL A 45 -11.02 -13.37 8.55
C VAL A 45 -10.92 -12.73 7.17
N LEU A 46 -9.78 -12.10 6.88
CA LEU A 46 -9.38 -11.66 5.56
C LEU A 46 -8.43 -12.69 4.96
N ASP A 47 -8.71 -13.22 3.78
CA ASP A 47 -7.81 -14.10 3.03
C ASP A 47 -7.22 -13.32 1.86
N VAL A 48 -5.93 -13.01 1.93
CA VAL A 48 -5.20 -12.16 0.99
C VAL A 48 -4.46 -13.01 -0.03
N GLY A 49 -4.72 -12.74 -1.31
CA GLY A 49 -4.23 -13.60 -2.39
C GLY A 49 -4.95 -14.94 -2.39
N CYS A 50 -6.28 -14.92 -2.26
CA CYS A 50 -7.07 -16.12 -2.00
C CYS A 50 -7.12 -17.10 -3.19
N GLY A 51 -6.67 -16.70 -4.38
CA GLY A 51 -6.65 -17.53 -5.58
C GLY A 51 -8.02 -18.13 -5.90
N THR A 52 -8.06 -19.44 -6.18
CA THR A 52 -9.30 -20.21 -6.36
C THR A 52 -10.07 -20.50 -5.06
N GLY A 53 -9.72 -19.83 -3.96
CA GLY A 53 -10.46 -19.79 -2.70
C GLY A 53 -10.33 -21.01 -1.81
N ARG A 54 -9.25 -21.80 -1.90
CA ARG A 54 -9.14 -23.09 -1.18
C ARG A 54 -9.32 -22.93 0.34
N HIS A 55 -8.58 -22.02 0.98
CA HIS A 55 -8.71 -21.74 2.42
C HIS A 55 -9.98 -20.97 2.74
N THR A 56 -10.29 -19.94 1.93
CA THR A 56 -11.52 -19.16 2.06
C THR A 56 -12.78 -20.04 2.14
N ILE A 57 -12.92 -21.00 1.23
CA ILE A 57 -14.05 -21.92 1.15
C ILE A 57 -14.08 -22.85 2.35
N GLU A 58 -12.95 -23.48 2.67
CA GLU A 58 -12.87 -24.44 3.78
C GLU A 58 -13.16 -23.78 5.13
N LEU A 59 -12.57 -22.62 5.42
CA LEU A 59 -12.88 -21.86 6.64
C LEU A 59 -14.34 -21.41 6.69
N SER A 60 -14.94 -21.05 5.55
CA SER A 60 -16.37 -20.73 5.46
C SER A 60 -17.26 -21.94 5.74
N LYS A 61 -16.91 -23.15 5.26
CA LYS A 61 -17.60 -24.41 5.62
C LYS A 61 -17.55 -24.67 7.12
N ARG A 62 -16.45 -24.30 7.78
CA ARG A 62 -16.27 -24.38 9.24
C ARG A 62 -16.97 -23.27 10.03
N GLY A 63 -17.72 -22.40 9.35
CA GLY A 63 -18.57 -21.38 9.96
C GLY A 63 -17.89 -20.03 10.23
N TYR A 64 -16.69 -19.78 9.69
CA TYR A 64 -16.05 -18.46 9.79
C TYR A 64 -16.65 -17.47 8.78
N SER A 65 -16.65 -16.19 9.14
CA SER A 65 -16.94 -15.10 8.22
C SER A 65 -15.67 -14.68 7.47
N VAL A 66 -15.44 -15.26 6.30
CA VAL A 66 -14.23 -14.99 5.49
C VAL A 66 -14.53 -14.02 4.34
N THR A 67 -13.62 -13.08 4.10
CA THR A 67 -13.57 -12.26 2.90
C THR A 67 -12.30 -12.60 2.14
N GLY A 68 -12.43 -13.18 0.94
CA GLY A 68 -11.30 -13.48 0.07
C GLY A 68 -11.04 -12.34 -0.91
N ILE A 69 -9.78 -11.95 -1.05
CA ILE A 69 -9.35 -10.97 -2.04
C ILE A 69 -8.27 -11.55 -2.95
N ASP A 70 -8.30 -11.18 -4.22
CA ASP A 70 -7.26 -11.53 -5.17
C ASP A 70 -7.18 -10.47 -6.29
N LEU A 71 -6.02 -10.35 -6.93
CA LEU A 71 -5.84 -9.45 -8.08
C LEU A 71 -6.47 -10.04 -9.35
N SER A 72 -6.43 -11.36 -9.51
CA SER A 72 -6.89 -12.08 -10.71
C SER A 72 -8.39 -12.32 -10.71
N GLU A 73 -9.07 -11.74 -11.69
CA GLU A 73 -10.50 -11.98 -11.91
C GLU A 73 -10.79 -13.46 -12.27
N ALA A 74 -9.88 -14.13 -12.99
CA ALA A 74 -10.02 -15.53 -13.38
C ALA A 74 -10.01 -16.45 -12.15
N GLN A 75 -9.07 -16.23 -11.23
CA GLN A 75 -8.97 -16.93 -9.95
C GLN A 75 -10.25 -16.75 -9.12
N LEU A 76 -10.73 -15.51 -9.00
CA LEU A 76 -11.97 -15.20 -8.25
C LEU A 76 -13.23 -15.79 -8.89
N ARG A 77 -13.29 -15.87 -10.22
CA ARG A 77 -14.39 -16.54 -10.93
C ARG A 77 -14.44 -18.01 -10.55
N ARG A 78 -13.29 -18.69 -10.60
CA ARG A 78 -13.16 -20.09 -10.19
C ARG A 78 -13.50 -20.30 -8.71
N ALA A 79 -13.08 -19.39 -7.84
CA ALA A 79 -13.41 -19.42 -6.40
C ALA A 79 -14.94 -19.32 -6.17
N LYS A 80 -15.62 -18.42 -6.87
CA LYS A 80 -17.09 -18.26 -6.80
C LYS A 80 -17.81 -19.50 -7.28
N GLU A 81 -17.40 -20.10 -8.39
CA GLU A 81 -17.97 -21.36 -8.89
C GLU A 81 -17.85 -22.50 -7.86
N LYS A 82 -16.67 -22.65 -7.25
CA LYS A 82 -16.44 -23.66 -6.19
C LYS A 82 -17.30 -23.40 -4.96
N ALA A 83 -17.44 -22.15 -4.54
CA ALA A 83 -18.30 -21.77 -3.42
C ALA A 83 -19.79 -22.03 -3.71
N GLU A 84 -20.27 -21.73 -4.92
CA GLU A 84 -21.64 -22.00 -5.35
C GLU A 84 -21.96 -23.50 -5.36
N GLN A 85 -21.03 -24.34 -5.83
CA GLN A 85 -21.17 -25.81 -5.80
C GLN A 85 -21.35 -26.36 -4.37
N GLU A 86 -20.75 -25.68 -3.40
CA GLU A 86 -20.82 -26.01 -1.97
C GLU A 86 -21.97 -25.29 -1.24
N ASN A 87 -22.79 -24.51 -1.97
CA ASN A 87 -23.88 -23.68 -1.44
C ASN A 87 -23.43 -22.66 -0.37
N LEU A 88 -22.23 -22.10 -0.53
CA LEU A 88 -21.66 -21.10 0.38
C LEU A 88 -21.83 -19.70 -0.21
N ASN A 89 -22.24 -18.76 0.64
CA ASN A 89 -22.29 -17.34 0.29
C ASN A 89 -21.07 -16.63 0.86
N ILE A 90 -20.02 -16.48 0.04
CA ILE A 90 -18.73 -15.90 0.44
C ILE A 90 -18.47 -14.60 -0.30
N GLN A 91 -17.89 -13.61 0.41
CA GLN A 91 -17.47 -12.35 -0.20
C GLN A 91 -16.09 -12.51 -0.85
N PHE A 92 -16.07 -12.58 -2.19
CA PHE A 92 -14.86 -12.52 -3.01
C PHE A 92 -14.74 -11.16 -3.70
N LEU A 93 -13.63 -10.45 -3.50
CA LEU A 93 -13.40 -9.10 -4.03
C LEU A 93 -12.13 -9.05 -4.87
N GLN A 94 -12.23 -8.47 -6.06
CA GLN A 94 -11.05 -8.13 -6.84
C GLN A 94 -10.38 -6.90 -6.23
N ALA A 95 -9.17 -7.05 -5.72
CA ALA A 95 -8.44 -5.97 -5.07
C ALA A 95 -6.93 -6.18 -5.15
N ASP A 96 -6.20 -5.08 -5.20
CA ASP A 96 -4.75 -5.07 -5.07
C ASP A 96 -4.38 -5.05 -3.58
N ALA A 97 -3.68 -6.10 -3.13
CA ALA A 97 -3.26 -6.25 -1.73
C ALA A 97 -2.39 -5.09 -1.23
N ARG A 98 -1.67 -4.40 -2.13
CA ARG A 98 -0.86 -3.21 -1.80
C ARG A 98 -1.70 -2.01 -1.35
N ASN A 99 -2.99 -1.96 -1.68
CA ASN A 99 -3.86 -0.85 -1.32
C ASN A 99 -5.33 -1.26 -1.07
N LEU A 100 -5.58 -1.89 0.07
CA LEU A 100 -6.91 -2.35 0.47
C LEU A 100 -7.73 -1.25 1.13
N ASP A 101 -8.97 -1.07 0.69
CA ASP A 101 -9.90 -0.09 1.25
C ASP A 101 -10.63 -0.62 2.50
N PHE A 102 -9.85 -1.09 3.49
CA PHE A 102 -10.36 -1.52 4.78
C PHE A 102 -9.58 -0.84 5.91
N GLU A 103 -10.30 -0.51 6.99
CA GLU A 103 -9.73 0.03 8.21
C GLU A 103 -10.32 -0.71 9.41
N SER A 104 -9.47 -1.35 10.21
CA SER A 104 -9.85 -1.98 11.49
C SER A 104 -11.08 -2.91 11.42
N ARG A 105 -11.19 -3.70 10.34
CA ARG A 105 -12.38 -4.51 10.03
C ARG A 105 -12.25 -5.96 10.49
N PHE A 106 -11.05 -6.52 10.40
CA PHE A 106 -10.81 -7.96 10.54
C PHE A 106 -10.11 -8.31 11.85
N ASP A 107 -10.47 -9.47 12.39
CA ASP A 107 -9.87 -10.05 13.60
C ASP A 107 -8.67 -10.93 13.27
N ALA A 108 -8.60 -11.43 12.04
CA ALA A 108 -7.41 -12.10 11.52
C ALA A 108 -7.25 -11.88 10.01
N ALA A 109 -6.02 -12.00 9.54
CA ALA A 109 -5.69 -12.10 8.13
C ALA A 109 -4.81 -13.32 7.87
N ILE A 110 -5.06 -14.01 6.75
CA ILE A 110 -4.21 -15.07 6.23
C ILE A 110 -3.68 -14.68 4.85
N MET A 111 -2.46 -15.12 4.53
CA MET A 111 -1.81 -14.93 3.23
C MET A 111 -0.85 -16.10 3.01
N LEU A 112 -1.32 -17.17 2.38
CA LEU A 112 -0.65 -18.48 2.38
C LEU A 112 -0.26 -18.89 0.96
N CYS A 113 0.77 -19.75 0.84
CA CYS A 113 1.32 -20.21 -0.44
C CYS A 113 1.67 -19.04 -1.34
N GLU A 114 2.50 -18.15 -0.81
CA GLU A 114 2.98 -16.97 -1.53
C GLU A 114 1.83 -16.05 -1.99
N GLY A 115 0.82 -15.84 -1.13
CA GLY A 115 -0.42 -15.06 -1.35
C GLY A 115 -0.25 -13.56 -1.65
N GLY A 116 0.80 -13.19 -2.39
CA GLY A 116 1.18 -11.86 -2.85
C GLY A 116 2.51 -11.39 -2.26
N PHE A 117 2.80 -11.73 -1.01
CA PHE A 117 4.07 -11.41 -0.36
C PHE A 117 5.17 -12.33 -0.87
N CYS A 118 6.36 -11.77 -1.12
CA CYS A 118 7.50 -12.36 -1.84
C CYS A 118 7.43 -12.24 -3.37
N LEU A 119 6.25 -12.08 -3.98
CA LEU A 119 6.10 -12.11 -5.45
C LEU A 119 6.29 -10.74 -6.14
N MET A 120 6.35 -9.65 -5.38
CA MET A 120 6.41 -8.31 -5.97
C MET A 120 7.80 -7.98 -6.51
N GLU A 121 7.86 -7.13 -7.53
CA GLU A 121 9.10 -6.77 -8.23
C GLU A 121 10.03 -5.92 -7.36
N THR A 122 9.47 -5.20 -6.38
CA THR A 122 10.26 -4.41 -5.42
C THR A 122 9.92 -4.72 -3.95
N ASP A 123 10.85 -4.37 -3.06
CA ASP A 123 10.67 -4.58 -1.61
C ASP A 123 9.61 -3.62 -1.06
N GLU A 124 9.50 -2.41 -1.60
CA GLU A 124 8.45 -1.45 -1.23
C GLU A 124 7.05 -1.97 -1.54
N GLU A 125 6.88 -2.69 -2.66
CA GLU A 125 5.60 -3.31 -3.02
C GLU A 125 5.23 -4.44 -2.04
N ASN A 126 6.20 -5.27 -1.66
CA ASN A 126 6.00 -6.30 -0.63
C ASN A 126 5.65 -5.67 0.74
N GLU A 127 6.35 -4.61 1.15
CA GLU A 127 6.06 -3.86 2.38
C GLU A 127 4.68 -3.18 2.35
N ALA A 128 4.24 -2.71 1.18
CA ALA A 128 2.92 -2.12 1.00
C ALA A 128 1.79 -3.12 1.30
N ILE A 129 1.97 -4.40 0.94
CA ILE A 129 1.01 -5.47 1.27
C ILE A 129 0.88 -5.61 2.79
N LEU A 130 1.99 -5.77 3.51
CA LEU A 130 1.97 -5.91 4.98
C LEU A 130 1.35 -4.67 5.65
N THR A 131 1.67 -3.47 5.14
CA THR A 131 1.11 -2.20 5.63
C THR A 131 -0.40 -2.13 5.44
N SER A 132 -0.87 -2.52 4.26
CA SER A 132 -2.28 -2.55 3.87
C SER A 132 -3.07 -3.58 4.69
N ILE A 133 -2.49 -4.76 4.94
CA ILE A 133 -3.04 -5.78 5.85
C ILE A 133 -3.13 -5.22 7.27
N ALA A 134 -2.05 -4.65 7.79
CA ALA A 134 -2.03 -4.07 9.14
C ALA A 134 -3.11 -2.99 9.33
N ARG A 135 -3.35 -2.13 8.32
CA ARG A 135 -4.46 -1.15 8.35
C ARG A 135 -5.83 -1.82 8.41
N SER A 136 -6.01 -2.92 7.69
CA SER A 136 -7.26 -3.68 7.59
C SER A 136 -7.61 -4.42 8.89
N LEU A 137 -6.60 -4.77 9.69
CA LEU A 137 -6.71 -5.52 10.95
C LEU A 137 -7.09 -4.61 12.13
N LYS A 138 -7.76 -5.20 13.14
CA LYS A 138 -7.98 -4.58 14.47
C LYS A 138 -6.72 -4.63 15.35
N ASP A 139 -6.75 -3.99 16.51
CA ASP A 139 -5.57 -3.80 17.37
C ASP A 139 -5.05 -5.08 18.04
N ASP A 140 -5.90 -6.10 18.23
CA ASP A 140 -5.56 -7.40 18.84
C ASP A 140 -5.61 -8.57 17.82
N ALA A 141 -5.56 -8.24 16.53
CA ALA A 141 -5.75 -9.19 15.46
C ALA A 141 -4.54 -10.12 15.23
N LEU A 142 -4.80 -11.24 14.57
CA LEU A 142 -3.80 -12.20 14.15
C LEU A 142 -3.45 -12.02 12.66
N LEU A 143 -2.18 -12.20 12.31
CA LEU A 143 -1.72 -12.36 10.94
C LEU A 143 -0.97 -13.69 10.83
N ILE A 144 -1.42 -14.57 9.94
CA ILE A 144 -0.75 -15.83 9.61
C ILE A 144 -0.38 -15.79 8.14
N PHE A 145 0.90 -15.96 7.81
CA PHE A 145 1.31 -15.99 6.41
C PHE A 145 2.52 -16.88 6.20
N THR A 146 2.73 -17.32 4.96
CA THR A 146 3.99 -17.96 4.57
C THR A 146 4.87 -17.00 3.79
N ALA A 147 6.17 -17.22 3.88
CA ALA A 147 7.17 -16.44 3.14
C ALA A 147 8.33 -17.35 2.72
N LEU A 148 8.94 -17.04 1.58
CA LEU A 148 10.14 -17.74 1.11
C LEU A 148 11.30 -17.54 2.08
N ASN A 149 11.97 -18.64 2.45
CA ASN A 149 12.99 -18.66 3.49
C ASN A 149 14.39 -18.37 2.94
N GLY A 150 14.93 -17.18 3.21
CA GLY A 150 16.27 -16.79 2.81
C GLY A 150 17.37 -17.69 3.37
N LEU A 151 17.16 -18.36 4.51
CA LEU A 151 18.13 -19.34 5.02
C LEU A 151 18.23 -20.55 4.10
N PHE A 152 17.12 -20.97 3.49
CA PHE A 152 17.10 -22.05 2.51
C PHE A 152 17.87 -21.66 1.25
N ALA A 153 17.54 -20.52 0.64
CA ALA A 153 18.21 -20.06 -0.57
C ALA A 153 19.72 -19.83 -0.40
N LEU A 154 20.18 -19.48 0.80
CA LEU A 154 21.60 -19.31 1.11
C LEU A 154 22.35 -20.64 1.33
N THR A 155 21.64 -21.73 1.62
CA THR A 155 22.24 -23.03 2.00
C THR A 155 22.00 -24.13 0.98
N HIS A 156 21.03 -23.95 0.07
CA HIS A 156 20.63 -24.91 -0.94
C HIS A 156 20.72 -24.31 -2.35
N PRO A 157 21.27 -25.02 -3.34
CA PRO A 157 21.22 -24.59 -4.73
C PRO A 157 19.77 -24.63 -5.25
N LEU A 158 19.16 -23.46 -5.48
CA LEU A 158 17.77 -23.38 -5.96
C LEU A 158 17.56 -24.07 -7.33
N ALA A 159 18.59 -24.10 -8.18
CA ALA A 159 18.53 -24.80 -9.49
C ALA A 159 18.17 -26.27 -9.31
N GLU A 160 18.87 -26.95 -8.38
CA GLU A 160 18.66 -28.36 -8.10
C GLU A 160 17.33 -28.59 -7.39
N PHE A 161 16.88 -27.64 -6.56
CA PHE A 161 15.58 -27.72 -5.92
C PHE A 161 14.45 -27.72 -6.97
N TYR A 162 14.41 -26.71 -7.85
CA TYR A 162 13.35 -26.60 -8.85
C TYR A 162 13.33 -27.75 -9.86
N GLU A 163 14.48 -28.32 -10.22
CA GLU A 163 14.53 -29.51 -11.09
C GLU A 163 13.85 -30.75 -10.46
N ASN A 164 13.75 -30.80 -9.13
CA ASN A 164 13.17 -31.91 -8.39
C ASN A 164 11.71 -31.68 -7.96
N VAL A 165 11.13 -30.50 -8.24
CA VAL A 165 9.72 -30.22 -7.97
C VAL A 165 8.89 -30.68 -9.17
N GLU A 166 8.00 -31.65 -8.97
CA GLU A 166 7.01 -32.07 -9.97
C GLU A 166 5.76 -31.19 -9.86
N ASP A 167 5.73 -30.09 -10.62
CA ASP A 167 4.54 -29.23 -10.75
C ASP A 167 3.64 -29.66 -11.90
N ALA A 168 2.34 -29.35 -11.78
CA ALA A 168 1.30 -29.84 -12.68
C ALA A 168 1.22 -29.06 -14.00
N GLY A 169 1.88 -27.90 -14.10
CA GLY A 169 1.82 -27.06 -15.31
C GLY A 169 2.96 -26.05 -15.52
N SER A 170 3.83 -25.80 -14.53
CA SER A 170 4.96 -24.85 -14.64
C SER A 170 6.33 -25.52 -14.57
N VAL A 171 7.29 -24.98 -15.32
CA VAL A 171 8.71 -25.35 -15.24
C VAL A 171 9.55 -24.08 -15.11
N CYS A 172 10.33 -24.01 -14.04
CA CYS A 172 11.32 -22.95 -13.82
C CYS A 172 12.65 -23.30 -14.49
N ALA A 173 13.24 -22.34 -15.18
CA ALA A 173 14.56 -22.47 -15.80
C ALA A 173 15.34 -21.15 -15.69
N GLN A 174 16.65 -21.21 -15.92
CA GLN A 174 17.55 -20.04 -15.92
C GLN A 174 17.49 -19.23 -14.61
N ASN A 175 17.50 -19.94 -13.49
CA ASN A 175 17.39 -19.35 -12.17
C ASN A 175 18.70 -18.63 -11.75
N HIS A 176 18.54 -17.44 -11.17
CA HIS A 176 19.63 -16.64 -10.64
C HIS A 176 19.26 -16.04 -9.29
N PHE A 177 19.83 -16.61 -8.23
CA PHE A 177 19.71 -16.07 -6.89
C PHE A 177 20.82 -15.05 -6.60
N ASP A 178 20.43 -13.81 -6.29
CA ASP A 178 21.32 -12.77 -5.79
C ASP A 178 21.22 -12.69 -4.26
N ALA A 179 22.28 -13.09 -3.56
CA ALA A 179 22.35 -13.06 -2.10
C ALA A 179 22.40 -11.65 -1.49
N ILE A 180 22.64 -10.59 -2.28
CA ILE A 180 22.65 -9.21 -1.79
C ILE A 180 21.23 -8.65 -1.74
N SER A 181 20.48 -8.77 -2.83
CA SER A 181 19.07 -8.41 -2.87
C SER A 181 18.16 -9.48 -2.27
N MET A 182 18.69 -10.68 -2.03
CA MET A 182 17.95 -11.87 -1.59
C MET A 182 16.75 -12.16 -2.51
N ARG A 183 16.96 -11.99 -3.81
CA ARG A 183 15.98 -12.24 -4.87
C ARG A 183 16.43 -13.36 -5.76
N ASP A 184 15.48 -14.18 -6.18
CA ASP A 184 15.63 -15.17 -7.23
C ASP A 184 14.95 -14.64 -8.49
N GLU A 185 15.64 -14.71 -9.61
CA GLU A 185 15.10 -14.39 -10.94
C GLU A 185 15.00 -15.66 -11.75
N ASN A 186 13.78 -15.97 -12.21
CA ASN A 186 13.46 -17.20 -12.89
C ASN A 186 12.79 -16.95 -14.24
N THR A 187 13.02 -17.85 -15.20
CA THR A 187 12.21 -17.93 -16.42
C THR A 187 11.21 -19.05 -16.25
N THR A 188 9.96 -18.70 -15.99
CA THR A 188 8.87 -19.65 -15.78
C THR A 188 8.13 -19.88 -17.09
N THR A 189 8.03 -21.16 -17.45
CA THR A 189 7.25 -21.60 -18.60
C THR A 189 6.05 -22.38 -18.12
N PHE A 190 4.85 -21.99 -18.54
CA PHE A 190 3.60 -22.61 -18.08
C PHE A 190 2.63 -22.83 -19.24
N ILE A 191 1.67 -23.74 -19.04
CA ILE A 191 0.56 -24.00 -19.97
C ILE A 191 -0.72 -23.44 -19.36
N ASP A 192 -1.38 -22.52 -20.06
CA ASP A 192 -2.60 -21.90 -19.56
C ASP A 192 -3.85 -22.80 -19.72
N ASP A 193 -4.99 -22.31 -19.25
CA ASP A 193 -6.26 -23.05 -19.29
C ASP A 193 -6.78 -23.29 -20.72
N ASP A 194 -6.26 -22.56 -21.72
CA ASP A 194 -6.54 -22.77 -23.15
C ASP A 194 -5.51 -23.69 -23.83
N LEU A 195 -4.62 -24.31 -23.05
CA LEU A 195 -3.51 -25.17 -23.50
C LEU A 195 -2.44 -24.43 -24.32
N GLU A 196 -2.36 -23.11 -24.18
CA GLU A 196 -1.32 -22.30 -24.79
C GLU A 196 -0.09 -22.22 -23.88
N LYS A 197 1.10 -22.33 -24.48
CA LYS A 197 2.36 -22.28 -23.76
C LYS A 197 2.85 -20.84 -23.67
N HIS A 198 3.14 -20.39 -22.46
CA HIS A 198 3.66 -19.04 -22.17
C HIS A 198 5.01 -19.12 -21.48
N THR A 199 5.82 -18.08 -21.64
CA THR A 199 7.10 -17.92 -20.94
C THR A 199 7.18 -16.50 -20.39
N ILE A 200 7.47 -16.39 -19.10
CA ILE A 200 7.60 -15.13 -18.38
C ILE A 200 8.90 -15.10 -17.59
N HIS A 201 9.36 -13.90 -17.25
CA HIS A 201 10.41 -13.70 -16.26
C HIS A 201 9.75 -13.33 -14.94
N SER A 202 9.94 -14.14 -13.91
CA SER A 202 9.45 -13.90 -12.55
C SER A 202 10.60 -13.52 -11.63
N THR A 203 10.27 -12.79 -10.58
CA THR A 203 11.20 -12.51 -9.49
C THR A 203 10.50 -12.73 -8.16
N GLU A 204 11.21 -13.39 -7.25
CA GLU A 204 10.72 -13.74 -5.93
C GLU A 204 11.73 -13.29 -4.87
N ARG A 205 11.22 -12.83 -3.73
CA ARG A 205 12.02 -12.24 -2.65
C ARG A 205 12.05 -13.17 -1.43
N PHE A 206 13.24 -13.62 -1.06
CA PHE A 206 13.49 -14.54 0.05
C PHE A 206 13.86 -13.81 1.34
N TYR A 207 13.03 -13.89 2.38
CA TYR A 207 13.24 -13.11 3.60
C TYR A 207 13.99 -13.89 4.68
N VAL A 208 14.70 -13.18 5.56
CA VAL A 208 15.19 -13.74 6.83
C VAL A 208 14.27 -13.33 7.98
N PRO A 209 14.11 -14.16 9.04
CA PRO A 209 13.16 -13.87 10.13
C PRO A 209 13.32 -12.49 10.79
N SER A 210 14.57 -12.02 10.97
CA SER A 210 14.84 -10.71 11.58
C SER A 210 14.31 -9.54 10.76
N GLU A 211 14.26 -9.68 9.43
CA GLU A 211 13.74 -8.68 8.51
C GLU A 211 12.21 -8.56 8.66
N ILE A 212 11.51 -9.70 8.57
CA ILE A 212 10.05 -9.77 8.78
C ILE A 212 9.68 -9.26 10.18
N GLN A 213 10.41 -9.67 11.22
CA GLN A 213 10.17 -9.20 12.58
C GLN A 213 10.31 -7.67 12.69
N THR A 214 11.27 -7.08 11.98
CA THR A 214 11.46 -5.63 11.95
C THR A 214 10.30 -4.93 11.23
N MET A 215 9.89 -5.44 10.07
CA MET A 215 8.76 -4.90 9.29
C MET A 215 7.47 -4.94 10.12
N LEU A 216 7.13 -6.10 10.66
CA LEU A 216 5.91 -6.29 11.47
C LEU A 216 5.96 -5.49 12.77
N GLY A 217 7.13 -5.37 13.41
CA GLY A 217 7.30 -4.54 14.60
C GLY A 217 6.93 -3.06 14.36
N ARG A 218 7.31 -2.51 13.20
CA ARG A 218 6.94 -1.13 12.79
C ARG A 218 5.43 -0.97 12.56
N LEU A 219 4.74 -2.06 12.24
CA LEU A 219 3.30 -2.10 11.98
C LEU A 219 2.45 -2.40 13.23
N GLY A 220 3.09 -2.51 14.41
CA GLY A 220 2.40 -2.71 15.68
C GLY A 220 2.17 -4.18 16.06
N PHE A 221 2.85 -5.11 15.40
CA PHE A 221 2.89 -6.51 15.83
C PHE A 221 3.91 -6.68 16.94
N SER A 222 3.44 -7.03 18.14
CA SER A 222 4.29 -7.15 19.33
C SER A 222 4.85 -8.55 19.54
N SER A 223 4.25 -9.55 18.89
CA SER A 223 4.71 -10.95 18.91
C SER A 223 4.77 -11.43 17.47
N VAL A 224 5.92 -11.94 17.06
CA VAL A 224 6.15 -12.52 15.74
C VAL A 224 6.90 -13.82 15.97
N GLU A 225 6.30 -14.92 15.56
CA GLU A 225 6.83 -16.28 15.74
C GLU A 225 7.03 -16.91 14.36
N PHE A 226 8.07 -17.72 14.24
CA PHE A 226 8.52 -18.31 12.97
C PHE A 226 8.64 -19.82 13.14
N PHE A 227 8.10 -20.55 12.17
CA PHE A 227 8.07 -22.02 12.13
C PHE A 227 8.43 -22.49 10.73
N GLY A 228 8.89 -23.73 10.58
CA GLY A 228 9.01 -24.33 9.26
C GLY A 228 7.62 -24.55 8.66
N ALA A 229 7.41 -24.18 7.39
CA ALA A 229 6.16 -24.51 6.70
C ALA A 229 6.24 -25.94 6.16
N THR A 230 5.20 -26.74 6.36
CA THR A 230 5.01 -28.00 5.63
C THR A 230 3.63 -27.94 5.02
N LEU A 231 3.54 -28.10 3.70
CA LEU A 231 2.27 -28.09 3.00
C LEU A 231 1.29 -29.07 3.66
N GLY A 232 0.09 -28.60 3.97
CA GLY A 232 -0.95 -29.39 4.63
C GLY A 232 -0.72 -29.78 6.08
N SER A 233 0.39 -29.39 6.71
CA SER A 233 0.77 -29.81 8.06
C SER A 233 1.50 -28.71 8.83
N PHE A 234 0.92 -27.52 8.84
CA PHE A 234 1.39 -26.40 9.67
C PHE A 234 1.35 -26.76 11.16
N SER A 235 2.40 -26.38 11.90
CA SER A 235 2.53 -26.69 13.32
C SER A 235 3.48 -25.72 14.01
N ARG A 236 3.14 -25.33 15.25
CA ARG A 236 4.05 -24.60 16.15
C ARG A 236 5.20 -25.46 16.67
N GLU A 237 5.12 -26.78 16.53
CA GLU A 237 6.17 -27.72 16.96
C GLU A 237 7.27 -27.90 15.92
N LYS A 238 7.05 -27.45 14.67
CA LYS A 238 8.07 -27.50 13.62
C LYS A 238 8.97 -26.27 13.71
N GLU A 239 10.09 -26.42 14.41
CA GLU A 239 11.12 -25.39 14.45
C GLU A 239 11.58 -25.01 13.03
N LEU A 240 11.73 -23.70 12.78
CA LEU A 240 12.25 -23.21 11.50
C LEU A 240 13.72 -23.59 11.34
N SER A 241 14.07 -24.18 10.20
CA SER A 241 15.43 -24.56 9.82
C SER A 241 15.81 -23.98 8.46
N SER A 242 17.08 -24.16 8.07
CA SER A 242 17.55 -23.87 6.71
C SER A 242 17.04 -24.85 5.66
N ASP A 243 16.44 -25.96 6.07
CA ASP A 243 15.95 -27.01 5.17
C ASP A 243 14.48 -26.79 4.78
N ASP A 244 13.84 -25.78 5.37
CA ASP A 244 12.47 -25.37 5.07
C ASP A 244 12.44 -24.34 3.95
N PHE A 245 11.87 -24.67 2.80
CA PHE A 245 11.75 -23.75 1.66
C PHE A 245 10.91 -22.51 1.99
N GLU A 246 9.78 -22.71 2.68
CA GLU A 246 8.92 -21.67 3.21
C GLU A 246 8.98 -21.64 4.74
N MET A 247 8.88 -20.43 5.31
CA MET A 247 8.60 -20.23 6.71
C MET A 247 7.13 -19.90 6.92
N LEU A 248 6.55 -20.42 8.00
CA LEU A 248 5.24 -20.03 8.51
C LEU A 248 5.44 -18.96 9.58
N VAL A 249 4.78 -17.82 9.41
CA VAL A 249 4.84 -16.69 10.33
C VAL A 249 3.49 -16.52 11.01
N VAL A 250 3.51 -16.48 12.35
CA VAL A 250 2.33 -16.15 13.16
C VAL A 250 2.63 -14.89 13.94
N ALA A 251 1.91 -13.82 13.62
CA ALA A 251 2.12 -12.51 14.20
C ALA A 251 0.86 -12.01 14.90
N LYS A 252 1.00 -11.54 16.14
CA LYS A 252 -0.09 -10.94 16.91
C LYS A 252 0.09 -9.44 17.01
N ARG A 253 -0.92 -8.72 16.55
CA ARG A 253 -1.01 -7.27 16.72
C ARG A 253 -1.42 -6.95 18.15
N LYS A 254 -0.79 -5.91 18.71
CA LYS A 254 -1.17 -5.36 20.01
C LYS A 254 -0.94 -3.85 19.99
N LEU A 255 -1.79 -3.16 19.24
CA LEU A 255 -1.66 -1.72 19.00
C LEU A 255 -2.53 -0.90 19.95
N GLY A 256 -2.26 -0.98 21.26
CA GLY A 256 -2.88 -0.09 22.24
C GLY A 256 -2.38 1.35 22.13
N ASN A 257 -3.07 2.30 22.77
CA ASN A 257 -2.71 3.74 22.74
C ASN A 257 -1.23 4.01 23.07
N ASP A 258 -0.67 3.31 24.07
CA ASP A 258 0.73 3.48 24.46
C ASP A 258 1.71 2.93 23.41
N ALA A 259 1.37 1.80 22.78
CA ALA A 259 2.17 1.23 21.69
C ALA A 259 2.14 2.15 20.46
N LEU A 260 0.95 2.68 20.13
CA LEU A 260 0.79 3.67 19.07
C LEU A 260 1.59 4.94 19.35
N LEU A 261 1.54 5.46 20.59
CA LEU A 261 2.33 6.62 20.98
C LEU A 261 3.83 6.34 20.98
N GLY A 262 4.25 5.12 21.33
CA GLY A 262 5.63 4.65 21.24
C GLY A 262 6.14 4.65 19.81
N LEU A 263 5.38 4.08 18.87
CA LEU A 263 5.69 4.09 17.43
C LEU A 263 5.74 5.51 16.88
N TYR A 264 4.79 6.37 17.26
CA TYR A 264 4.81 7.78 16.91
C TYR A 264 6.06 8.50 17.46
N THR A 265 6.40 8.27 18.72
CA THR A 265 7.59 8.88 19.33
C THR A 265 8.86 8.40 18.63
N GLN A 266 8.94 7.12 18.28
CA GLN A 266 10.06 6.55 17.54
C GLN A 266 10.17 7.14 16.12
N SER A 267 9.04 7.33 15.43
CA SER A 267 9.04 7.94 14.10
C SER A 267 9.51 9.41 14.13
N LEU A 268 9.21 10.13 15.22
CA LEU A 268 9.74 11.48 15.46
C LEU A 268 11.22 11.49 15.81
N GLN A 269 11.78 10.42 16.39
CA GLN A 269 13.21 10.31 16.69
C GLN A 269 14.07 10.03 15.45
N SER A 270 13.44 9.72 14.29
CA SER A 270 14.15 9.67 13.02
C SER A 270 14.77 11.03 12.68
N ASP A 271 16.11 11.11 12.68
CA ASP A 271 16.87 12.30 12.28
C ASP A 271 16.46 12.77 10.87
N LEU A 272 16.16 11.84 9.97
CA LEU A 272 15.76 12.14 8.60
C LEU A 272 14.39 12.82 8.52
N THR A 273 13.39 12.35 9.28
CA THR A 273 12.05 12.98 9.30
C THR A 273 12.16 14.42 9.83
N GLN A 274 12.91 14.63 10.91
CA GLN A 274 13.12 15.96 11.46
C GLN A 274 13.89 16.87 10.50
N ARG A 275 14.96 16.37 9.87
CA ARG A 275 15.76 17.15 8.92
C ARG A 275 14.97 17.49 7.66
N GLY A 276 14.24 16.53 7.10
CA GLY A 276 13.34 16.74 5.97
C GLY A 276 12.28 17.80 6.28
N TYR A 277 11.62 17.68 7.43
CA TYR A 277 10.65 18.69 7.86
C TYR A 277 11.29 20.07 8.04
N ARG A 278 12.47 20.16 8.68
CA ARG A 278 13.20 21.43 8.81
C ARG A 278 13.60 22.04 7.46
N LEU A 279 13.94 21.23 6.46
CA LEU A 279 14.22 21.71 5.09
C LEU A 279 12.98 22.35 4.47
N VAL A 280 11.81 21.72 4.60
CA VAL A 280 10.54 22.29 4.15
C VAL A 280 10.26 23.62 4.86
N ILE A 281 10.39 23.66 6.18
CA ILE A 281 10.16 24.89 6.95
C ILE A 281 11.15 26.00 6.57
N SER A 282 12.42 25.66 6.31
CA SER A 282 13.43 26.62 5.82
C SER A 282 13.01 27.23 4.48
N LEU A 283 12.61 26.40 3.52
CA LEU A 283 12.11 26.85 2.22
C LEU A 283 10.92 27.80 2.39
N PHE A 284 9.95 27.47 3.26
CA PHE A 284 8.79 28.33 3.49
C PHE A 284 9.12 29.66 4.15
N ASN A 285 10.15 29.71 5.01
CA ASN A 285 10.62 30.96 5.60
C ASN A 285 11.29 31.86 4.53
N GLU A 286 12.08 31.28 3.63
CA GLU A 286 12.68 32.01 2.50
C GLU A 286 11.60 32.45 1.49
N LEU A 287 10.65 31.58 1.17
CA LEU A 287 9.49 31.90 0.34
C LEU A 287 8.67 33.04 0.95
N HIS A 288 8.45 33.03 2.27
CA HIS A 288 7.76 34.12 2.97
C HIS A 288 8.46 35.46 2.72
N ALA A 289 9.79 35.51 2.86
CA ALA A 289 10.57 36.72 2.62
C ALA A 289 10.48 37.19 1.16
N GLU A 290 10.59 36.27 0.20
CA GLU A 290 10.48 36.60 -1.24
C GLU A 290 9.07 37.09 -1.62
N LEU A 291 8.02 36.47 -1.07
CA LEU A 291 6.65 36.91 -1.29
C LEU A 291 6.41 38.34 -0.76
N GLN A 292 7.00 38.70 0.39
CA GLN A 292 6.93 40.07 0.90
C GLN A 292 7.60 41.09 -0.04
N LEU A 293 8.69 40.70 -0.71
CA LEU A 293 9.39 41.56 -1.66
C LEU A 293 8.63 41.71 -2.98
N ARG A 294 8.08 40.62 -3.52
CA ARG A 294 7.39 40.63 -4.83
C ARG A 294 5.96 41.18 -4.75
N PHE A 295 5.23 40.89 -3.68
CA PHE A 295 3.81 41.23 -3.53
C PHE A 295 3.59 42.31 -2.45
N VAL A 296 4.25 43.46 -2.61
CA VAL A 296 4.34 44.54 -1.60
C VAL A 296 2.97 45.03 -1.08
N GLN A 297 1.92 44.98 -1.91
CA GLN A 297 0.57 45.44 -1.53
C GLN A 297 -0.31 44.35 -0.90
N ALA A 298 0.19 43.13 -0.81
CA ALA A 298 -0.54 42.00 -0.28
C ALA A 298 -0.12 41.70 1.16
N LYS A 299 -1.07 41.23 1.97
CA LYS A 299 -0.81 40.75 3.32
C LYS A 299 -0.41 39.27 3.27
N ILE A 300 0.79 38.97 3.74
CA ILE A 300 1.24 37.58 3.93
C ILE A 300 0.75 37.06 5.29
N ILE A 301 0.13 35.88 5.29
CA ILE A 301 -0.32 35.17 6.48
C ILE A 301 0.79 34.21 6.92
N ALA A 302 0.97 34.09 8.23
CA ALA A 302 1.97 33.21 8.84
C ALA A 302 1.85 31.76 8.35
N LEU A 303 3.01 31.09 8.30
CA LEU A 303 3.15 29.69 7.93
C LEU A 303 2.27 28.80 8.82
N TYR A 304 1.38 28.03 8.19
CA TYR A 304 0.70 26.93 8.84
C TYR A 304 1.55 25.67 8.71
N GLN A 305 1.89 25.12 9.87
CA GLN A 305 2.66 23.91 10.06
C GLN A 305 1.66 22.82 10.46
N GLY A 306 1.08 22.13 9.48
CA GLY A 306 0.11 21.08 9.71
C GLY A 306 0.69 19.87 10.45
N TYR A 307 -0.08 18.80 10.54
CA TYR A 307 0.33 17.57 11.22
C TYR A 307 1.12 16.65 10.27
N LEU A 308 2.17 17.19 9.64
CA LEU A 308 2.93 16.55 8.55
C LEU A 308 2.07 16.09 7.36
N ASP A 309 0.84 16.60 7.25
CA ASP A 309 -0.08 16.42 6.14
C ASP A 309 0.19 17.48 5.06
N MET A 310 0.23 18.75 5.47
CA MET A 310 0.57 19.88 4.62
C MET A 310 1.29 20.99 5.37
N SER A 311 2.10 21.76 4.65
CA SER A 311 2.61 23.07 5.09
C SER A 311 2.17 24.12 4.09
N TYR A 312 1.63 25.26 4.55
CA TYR A 312 1.22 26.30 3.60
C TYR A 312 1.50 27.72 4.08
N ILE A 313 1.71 28.60 3.12
CA ILE A 313 1.75 30.04 3.29
C ILE A 313 0.65 30.68 2.45
N ALA A 314 0.00 31.72 2.98
CA ALA A 314 -1.08 32.38 2.28
C ALA A 314 -0.82 33.87 2.06
N LEU A 315 -1.33 34.37 0.95
CA LEU A 315 -1.24 35.74 0.46
C LEU A 315 -2.66 36.29 0.32
N VAL A 316 -2.89 37.49 0.86
CA VAL A 316 -4.14 38.24 0.69
C VAL A 316 -3.84 39.54 -0.06
N PRO A 317 -4.00 39.56 -1.40
CA PRO A 317 -3.95 40.79 -2.18
C PRO A 317 -4.98 41.80 -1.65
N LYS A 318 -4.68 43.10 -1.74
CA LYS A 318 -5.57 44.18 -1.27
C LYS A 318 -6.97 44.11 -1.89
N ALA A 319 -7.07 43.72 -3.16
CA ALA A 319 -8.35 43.54 -3.85
C ALA A 319 -9.19 42.36 -3.28
N PHE A 320 -8.55 41.38 -2.66
CA PHE A 320 -9.19 40.15 -2.18
C PHE A 320 -9.68 40.28 -0.73
N GLU A 321 -9.10 41.20 0.04
CA GLU A 321 -9.45 41.46 1.44
C GLU A 321 -10.96 41.72 1.66
N PRO A 322 -11.65 42.63 0.94
CA PRO A 322 -13.09 42.84 1.11
C PRO A 322 -13.93 41.63 0.67
N LEU A 323 -13.40 40.79 -0.22
CA LEU A 323 -14.03 39.58 -0.73
C LEU A 323 -13.85 38.38 0.23
N GLY A 324 -12.96 38.51 1.21
CA GLY A 324 -12.58 37.44 2.13
C GLY A 324 -11.82 36.29 1.45
N LEU A 325 -11.17 36.57 0.31
CA LEU A 325 -10.39 35.61 -0.48
C LEU A 325 -8.90 35.65 -0.12
N LYS A 326 -8.20 34.54 -0.33
CA LYS A 326 -6.75 34.40 -0.16
C LYS A 326 -6.21 33.41 -1.19
N LEU A 327 -4.97 33.62 -1.62
CA LEU A 327 -4.20 32.62 -2.35
C LEU A 327 -3.28 31.89 -1.37
N ALA A 328 -2.99 30.62 -1.61
CA ALA A 328 -2.05 29.86 -0.80
C ALA A 328 -1.12 29.04 -1.68
N VAL A 329 0.14 28.94 -1.27
CA VAL A 329 1.10 27.94 -1.75
C VAL A 329 1.12 26.84 -0.71
N VAL A 330 0.75 25.63 -1.12
CA VAL A 330 0.58 24.46 -0.25
C VAL A 330 1.59 23.41 -0.66
N TYR A 331 2.38 22.92 0.29
CA TYR A 331 3.23 21.75 0.11
C TYR A 331 2.53 20.54 0.73
N LEU A 332 2.33 19.50 -0.06
CA LEU A 332 1.76 18.25 0.36
C LEU A 332 2.89 17.28 0.69
N HIS A 333 3.07 16.95 1.98
CA HIS A 333 4.27 16.23 2.44
C HIS A 333 4.34 14.81 1.91
N ARG A 334 3.19 14.14 1.75
CA ARG A 334 3.12 12.74 1.30
C ARG A 334 3.39 12.61 -0.20
N GLU A 335 2.94 13.58 -0.98
CA GLU A 335 3.03 13.61 -2.44
C GLU A 335 4.33 14.27 -2.93
N ASN A 336 5.11 14.92 -2.03
CA ASN A 336 6.29 15.70 -2.37
C ASN A 336 6.02 16.69 -3.52
N SER A 337 4.89 17.39 -3.42
CA SER A 337 4.39 18.28 -4.47
C SER A 337 3.88 19.60 -3.91
N PHE A 338 3.75 20.59 -4.79
CA PHE A 338 3.14 21.87 -4.46
C PHE A 338 1.80 22.04 -5.18
N GLU A 339 0.85 22.65 -4.50
CA GLU A 339 -0.41 23.11 -5.06
C GLU A 339 -0.63 24.60 -4.75
N PHE A 340 -1.41 25.24 -5.60
CA PHE A 340 -1.80 26.64 -5.43
C PHE A 340 -3.31 26.74 -5.28
N TRP A 341 -3.76 27.30 -4.17
CA TRP A 341 -5.18 27.31 -3.82
C TRP A 341 -5.72 28.73 -3.78
N LEU A 342 -6.88 28.94 -4.38
CA LEU A 342 -7.79 30.02 -4.01
C LEU A 342 -8.68 29.50 -2.88
N ALA A 343 -8.60 30.15 -1.73
CA ALA A 343 -9.39 29.82 -0.54
C ALA A 343 -10.06 31.08 0.01
N THR A 344 -10.93 30.91 1.00
CA THR A 344 -11.49 32.04 1.75
C THR A 344 -11.01 32.02 3.20
N ARG A 345 -11.31 33.10 3.92
CA ARG A 345 -11.04 33.20 5.35
C ARG A 345 -11.88 32.26 6.23
N ASN A 346 -12.99 31.70 5.72
CA ASN A 346 -13.85 30.78 6.45
C ASN A 346 -14.73 29.91 5.52
N ARG A 347 -15.21 28.78 6.06
CA ARG A 347 -15.98 27.80 5.28
C ARG A 347 -17.31 28.31 4.73
N SER A 348 -17.98 29.25 5.41
CA SER A 348 -19.26 29.78 4.91
C SER A 348 -19.10 30.59 3.63
N LEU A 349 -17.98 31.32 3.48
CA LEU A 349 -17.66 32.04 2.24
C LEU A 349 -17.17 31.12 1.11
N GLN A 350 -16.53 29.99 1.45
CA GLN A 350 -16.05 29.02 0.45
C GLN A 350 -17.20 28.52 -0.43
N ASP A 351 -18.32 28.11 0.17
CA ASP A 351 -19.46 27.54 -0.57
C ASP A 351 -20.08 28.58 -1.52
N ILE A 352 -20.19 29.84 -1.09
CA ILE A 352 -20.72 30.95 -1.92
C ILE A 352 -19.80 31.21 -3.12
N TRP A 353 -18.50 31.34 -2.89
CA TRP A 353 -17.54 31.62 -3.96
C TRP A 353 -17.37 30.45 -4.92
N ARG A 354 -17.46 29.21 -4.44
CA ARG A 354 -17.40 28.00 -5.27
C ARG A 354 -18.50 28.01 -6.33
N GLU A 355 -19.74 28.23 -5.92
CA GLU A 355 -20.86 28.30 -6.87
C GLU A 355 -20.76 29.51 -7.81
N LYS A 356 -20.26 30.65 -7.32
CA LYS A 356 -20.07 31.84 -8.16
C LYS A 356 -18.99 31.64 -9.24
N LEU A 357 -17.92 30.90 -8.93
CA LEU A 357 -16.79 30.68 -9.83
C LEU A 357 -16.98 29.43 -10.71
N ARG A 358 -17.84 28.48 -10.32
CA ARG A 358 -18.12 27.23 -11.04
C ARG A 358 -18.25 27.36 -12.57
N PRO A 359 -18.99 28.31 -13.13
CA PRO A 359 -19.13 28.41 -14.60
C PRO A 359 -17.95 29.10 -15.29
N ARG A 360 -17.01 29.67 -14.53
CA ARG A 360 -15.91 30.51 -15.04
C ARG A 360 -14.54 29.85 -14.96
N VAL A 361 -14.36 28.87 -14.07
CA VAL A 361 -13.07 28.19 -13.88
C VAL A 361 -12.76 27.31 -15.10
N GLN A 362 -11.57 27.50 -15.67
CA GLN A 362 -11.06 26.77 -16.83
C GLN A 362 -9.70 26.15 -16.53
N GLN A 363 -9.37 25.09 -17.27
CA GLN A 363 -8.06 24.44 -17.23
C GLN A 363 -6.94 25.46 -17.51
N PRO A 364 -5.77 25.34 -16.84
CA PRO A 364 -5.34 24.24 -15.97
C PRO A 364 -5.91 24.28 -14.54
N TYR A 365 -6.67 25.31 -14.19
CA TYR A 365 -7.27 25.43 -12.87
C TYR A 365 -8.50 24.55 -12.72
N GLN A 366 -8.66 23.97 -11.55
CA GLN A 366 -9.75 23.07 -11.24
C GLN A 366 -10.62 23.66 -10.13
N LEU A 367 -11.94 23.64 -10.34
CA LEU A 367 -12.86 23.89 -9.25
C LEU A 367 -12.79 22.67 -8.33
N VAL A 368 -12.45 22.91 -7.08
CA VAL A 368 -12.41 21.86 -6.07
C VAL A 368 -13.84 21.64 -5.57
N GLU A 369 -14.22 20.43 -5.19
CA GLU A 369 -15.52 20.16 -4.54
C GLU A 369 -15.39 20.09 -3.02
N LYS A 370 -16.51 20.19 -2.32
CA LYS A 370 -16.52 20.15 -0.85
C LYS A 370 -16.09 18.77 -0.36
N GLY A 371 -15.02 18.73 0.43
CA GLY A 371 -14.46 17.51 1.02
C GLY A 371 -13.94 17.73 2.45
N ARG A 372 -13.65 16.63 3.16
CA ARG A 372 -13.05 16.68 4.49
C ARG A 372 -11.59 17.14 4.36
N GLY A 373 -11.21 18.21 5.07
CA GLY A 373 -9.83 18.74 5.06
C GLY A 373 -9.47 19.61 3.86
N VAL A 374 -10.41 19.84 2.94
CA VAL A 374 -10.17 20.62 1.71
C VAL A 374 -10.65 22.06 1.89
N ASP A 375 -9.71 23.00 1.93
CA ASP A 375 -10.02 24.43 2.07
C ASP A 375 -9.90 25.22 0.76
N ALA A 376 -9.62 24.54 -0.36
CA ALA A 376 -9.57 25.13 -1.69
C ALA A 376 -10.97 25.29 -2.33
N ILE A 377 -11.11 26.36 -3.11
CA ILE A 377 -12.23 26.63 -4.03
C ILE A 377 -11.76 26.35 -5.46
N VAL A 378 -10.58 26.85 -5.79
CA VAL A 378 -9.88 26.59 -7.05
C VAL A 378 -8.48 26.11 -6.69
N SER A 379 -8.00 25.07 -7.35
CA SER A 379 -6.62 24.61 -7.21
C SER A 379 -5.95 24.44 -8.56
N THR A 380 -4.63 24.46 -8.55
CA THR A 380 -3.80 23.95 -9.65
C THR A 380 -2.54 23.32 -9.05
N VAL A 381 -1.96 22.36 -9.77
CA VAL A 381 -0.75 21.63 -9.35
C VAL A 381 0.48 22.36 -9.90
N PHE A 382 1.58 22.32 -9.16
CA PHE A 382 2.87 22.81 -9.61
C PHE A 382 3.50 21.84 -10.61
N GLU A 383 3.64 22.26 -11.87
CA GLU A 383 4.11 21.39 -12.96
C GLU A 383 5.65 21.33 -13.10
N HIS A 384 6.39 22.14 -12.35
CA HIS A 384 7.86 22.13 -12.40
C HIS A 384 8.47 21.06 -11.48
N PRO A 385 9.67 20.52 -11.81
CA PRO A 385 10.36 19.60 -10.94
C PRO A 385 10.61 20.21 -9.55
N VAL A 386 10.14 19.53 -8.51
CA VAL A 386 10.41 19.91 -7.13
C VAL A 386 11.82 19.45 -6.77
N SER A 387 12.72 20.41 -6.54
CA SER A 387 14.09 20.13 -6.11
C SER A 387 14.51 21.07 -4.98
N PHE A 388 14.73 20.49 -3.80
CA PHE A 388 15.22 21.21 -2.63
C PHE A 388 16.73 21.49 -2.68
N GLU A 389 17.45 20.96 -3.67
CA GLU A 389 18.88 21.24 -3.90
C GLU A 389 19.11 22.67 -4.41
N ASN A 390 18.13 23.25 -5.13
CA ASN A 390 18.18 24.62 -5.60
C ASN A 390 16.93 25.40 -5.16
N GLN A 391 16.89 25.71 -3.86
CA GLN A 391 15.77 26.41 -3.23
C GLN A 391 15.50 27.78 -3.84
N ILE A 392 16.53 28.50 -4.27
CA ILE A 392 16.38 29.82 -4.93
C ILE A 392 15.55 29.69 -6.21
N ARG A 393 15.89 28.72 -7.06
CA ARG A 393 15.15 28.46 -8.31
C ARG A 393 13.72 28.02 -8.01
N LEU A 394 13.55 27.11 -7.05
CA LEU A 394 12.24 26.61 -6.65
C LEU A 394 11.34 27.75 -6.15
N ILE A 395 11.83 28.60 -5.25
CA ILE A 395 11.11 29.77 -4.73
C ILE A 395 10.73 30.72 -5.85
N ALA A 396 11.65 31.02 -6.78
CA ALA A 396 11.36 31.89 -7.92
C ALA A 396 10.21 31.33 -8.76
N GLN A 397 10.23 30.02 -9.07
CA GLN A 397 9.17 29.35 -9.82
C GLN A 397 7.83 29.35 -9.05
N LEU A 398 7.85 29.10 -7.74
CA LEU A 398 6.63 29.16 -6.91
C LEU A 398 6.00 30.57 -6.93
N CYS A 399 6.82 31.61 -6.81
CA CYS A 399 6.37 32.99 -6.91
C CYS A 399 5.80 33.33 -8.30
N ASP A 400 6.45 32.87 -9.37
CA ASP A 400 6.00 33.10 -10.75
C ASP A 400 4.66 32.40 -11.01
N THR A 401 4.51 31.14 -10.59
CA THR A 401 3.23 30.40 -10.68
C THR A 401 2.13 31.09 -9.87
N LEU A 402 2.42 31.55 -8.65
CA LEU A 402 1.46 32.28 -7.83
C LEU A 402 1.03 33.60 -8.49
N GLN A 403 1.96 34.31 -9.15
CA GLN A 403 1.66 35.55 -9.88
C GLN A 403 0.73 35.29 -11.08
N VAL A 404 0.95 34.19 -11.82
CA VAL A 404 0.06 33.78 -12.91
C VAL A 404 -1.33 33.45 -12.39
N MET A 405 -1.43 32.72 -11.27
CA MET A 405 -2.71 32.42 -10.63
C MET A 405 -3.41 33.70 -10.13
N LEU A 406 -2.66 34.65 -9.57
CA LEU A 406 -3.21 35.94 -9.14
C LEU A 406 -3.89 36.67 -10.30
N SER A 407 -3.20 36.84 -11.43
CA SER A 407 -3.77 37.49 -12.62
C SER A 407 -5.03 36.79 -13.11
N TYR A 408 -5.00 35.46 -13.17
CA TYR A 408 -6.16 34.66 -13.56
C TYR A 408 -7.35 34.87 -12.61
N VAL A 409 -7.13 34.87 -11.30
CA VAL A 409 -8.22 35.09 -10.33
C VAL A 409 -8.74 36.53 -10.42
N GLU A 410 -7.89 37.52 -10.64
CA GLU A 410 -8.34 38.91 -10.86
C GLU A 410 -9.26 39.03 -12.08
N GLU A 411 -8.95 38.34 -13.18
CA GLU A 411 -9.81 38.26 -14.36
C GLU A 411 -11.13 37.51 -14.08
N LEU A 412 -11.09 36.47 -13.25
CA LEU A 412 -12.29 35.76 -12.80
C LEU A 412 -13.20 36.60 -11.89
N LEU A 413 -12.68 37.64 -11.25
CA LEU A 413 -13.43 38.47 -10.31
C LEU A 413 -14.04 39.73 -10.95
N GLN A 414 -13.53 40.15 -12.10
CA GLN A 414 -14.16 41.15 -12.98
C GLN A 414 -15.46 40.60 -13.59
#